data_AF-A0AAW2JTJ4-F1
#
_entry.id   AF-A0AAW2JTJ4-F1
#
_cell.length_a   1.000
_cell.length_b   1.000
_cell.length_c   1.000
_cell.angle_alpha   90.00
_cell.angle_beta   90.00
_cell.angle_gamma   90.00
#
_symmetry.space_group_name_H-M   'P 1'
#
loop_
_entity.id
_entity.type
_entity.pdbx_description
1 polymer ?
#
loop_
_entity_poly.entity_id
_entity_poly.type
_entity_poly.pdbx_seq_one_letter_code
_entity_poly.pdbx_strand_id
1 'polypeptide(L)'
;MEEVIEGGPWLFQGQPIVLQRWEPGMVLRKHKHTQVPVWIRLRHLPVEFWTNEGLSTVASGVGRPLYQDTITRACTRLDFARVCVMLDISSTLPKHLVVMMPKENGSEIPCKVEVEYEWVPPKCKQCMSLGHSMATCPDSKKSEKSAVAVYIQKRPVQTPPKASQPNGEMAAVPPKLKMKEHVQAAPIPENIHPHTEVDRVSKEMPGNGRDKAIWNVRGLNRRDHQVAVRDLVCEFRLHFIALLETRVLQSNVTRIQSGVLSRWRWFVDYAGPGNRIWIAWNDELIDVDILNVGTQFIHCRVLVHELHESIFTTVVYGANDVSTRRELWQELIDLAGTIGNVPWLVGGDFNAVLDMSEVSGGGTRHD
;
A
#
# COMPACT_ATOMS: atom_id res chain seq x y z
N MET A 1 6.76 20.40 4.10
CA MET A 1 7.31 19.04 4.39
C MET A 1 7.49 18.82 5.89
N GLU A 2 8.14 19.73 6.64
CA GLU A 2 8.29 19.59 8.10
C GLU A 2 6.93 19.48 8.80
N GLU A 3 5.94 20.30 8.42
CA GLU A 3 4.54 20.23 8.88
C GLU A 3 3.91 18.83 8.76
N VAL A 4 4.26 18.06 7.72
CA VAL A 4 3.74 16.70 7.51
C VAL A 4 4.38 15.71 8.50
N ILE A 5 5.63 15.94 8.92
CA ILE A 5 6.27 15.11 9.94
C ILE A 5 5.80 15.54 11.35
N GLU A 6 5.72 16.85 11.60
CA GLU A 6 5.29 17.46 12.86
C GLU A 6 3.79 17.22 13.18
N GLY A 7 2.94 17.16 12.17
CA GLY A 7 1.47 17.05 12.29
C GLY A 7 0.90 15.64 12.51
N GLY A 8 1.73 14.59 12.57
CA GLY A 8 1.26 13.23 12.89
C GLY A 8 0.74 13.09 14.33
N PRO A 9 0.37 11.90 14.84
CA PRO A 9 0.33 10.61 14.14
C PRO A 9 -0.76 10.58 13.08
N TRP A 10 -0.38 10.20 11.87
CA TRP A 10 -1.30 10.10 10.75
C TRP A 10 -2.06 8.77 10.80
N LEU A 11 -3.35 8.80 10.50
CA LEU A 11 -4.20 7.61 10.43
C LEU A 11 -4.50 7.28 8.97
N PHE A 12 -4.25 6.04 8.57
CA PHE A 12 -4.70 5.47 7.31
C PHE A 12 -5.68 4.32 7.61
N GLN A 13 -6.94 4.41 7.17
CA GLN A 13 -7.99 3.46 7.56
C GLN A 13 -8.20 3.34 9.08
N GLY A 14 -7.97 4.44 9.83
CA GLY A 14 -7.97 4.41 11.30
C GLY A 14 -6.77 3.69 11.92
N GLN A 15 -5.85 3.13 11.13
CA GLN A 15 -4.59 2.57 11.59
C GLN A 15 -3.50 3.64 11.54
N PRO A 16 -2.81 3.94 12.67
CA PRO A 16 -1.71 4.88 12.67
C PRO A 16 -0.51 4.40 11.84
N ILE A 17 0.02 5.31 11.02
CA ILE A 17 1.18 5.09 10.16
C ILE A 17 2.39 5.88 10.65
N VAL A 18 3.56 5.30 10.42
CA VAL A 18 4.86 5.91 10.69
C VAL A 18 5.35 6.61 9.44
N LEU A 19 5.59 7.92 9.52
CA LEU A 19 6.27 8.66 8.47
C LEU A 19 7.76 8.80 8.82
N GLN A 20 8.61 8.58 7.83
CA GLN A 20 10.06 8.81 7.90
C GLN A 20 10.46 9.74 6.75
N ARG A 21 11.29 10.73 7.05
CA ARG A 21 11.89 11.60 6.01
C ARG A 21 12.72 10.76 5.06
N TRP A 22 12.48 10.89 3.76
CA TRP A 22 13.33 10.28 2.74
C TRP A 22 14.65 11.04 2.63
N GLU A 23 15.75 10.29 2.49
CA GLU A 23 17.10 10.82 2.33
C GLU A 23 17.83 10.06 1.20
N PRO A 24 18.69 10.71 0.39
CA PRO A 24 19.47 10.02 -0.64
C PRO A 24 20.32 8.88 -0.05
N GLY A 25 20.19 7.68 -0.60
CA GLY A 25 20.86 6.47 -0.09
C GLY A 25 20.14 5.79 1.09
N MET A 26 18.99 6.29 1.55
CA MET A 26 18.16 5.60 2.54
C MET A 26 17.67 4.25 2.00
N VAL A 27 18.07 3.17 2.66
CA VAL A 27 17.60 1.82 2.32
C VAL A 27 16.36 1.51 3.14
N LEU A 28 15.19 1.40 2.49
CA LEU A 28 13.92 1.02 3.13
C LEU A 28 13.92 -0.47 3.50
N ARG A 29 14.71 -0.83 4.51
CA ARG A 29 14.78 -2.18 5.06
C ARG A 29 13.67 -2.38 6.08
N LYS A 30 12.93 -3.49 5.94
CA LYS A 30 12.32 -4.17 7.10
C LYS A 30 13.42 -4.75 7.98
N HIS A 31 14.13 -3.91 8.74
CA HIS A 31 14.89 -4.46 9.86
C HIS A 31 13.93 -5.16 10.82
N LYS A 32 14.49 -5.94 11.75
CA LYS A 32 13.84 -6.24 13.03
C LYS A 32 13.79 -4.97 13.88
N HIS A 33 13.09 -3.95 13.38
CA HIS A 33 12.96 -2.63 13.99
C HIS A 33 12.21 -2.79 15.30
N THR A 34 12.97 -2.86 16.39
CA THR A 34 12.45 -2.53 17.73
C THR A 34 12.30 -1.01 17.86
N GLN A 35 12.94 -0.23 16.99
CA GLN A 35 12.89 1.22 17.01
C GLN A 35 11.81 1.78 16.08
N VAL A 36 11.00 2.70 16.59
CA VAL A 36 9.90 3.34 15.87
C VAL A 36 9.68 4.78 16.36
N PRO A 37 9.51 5.78 15.48
CA PRO A 37 9.18 7.13 15.90
C PRO A 37 7.76 7.18 16.49
N VAL A 38 7.64 7.68 17.71
CA VAL A 38 6.38 7.79 18.46
C VAL A 38 6.25 9.20 19.02
N TRP A 39 5.07 9.79 18.86
CA TRP A 39 4.70 11.03 19.53
C TRP A 39 4.35 10.76 21.01
N ILE A 40 5.01 11.50 21.90
CA ILE A 40 4.76 11.51 23.33
C ILE A 40 4.33 12.90 23.80
N ARG A 41 3.55 12.95 24.87
CA ARG A 41 3.22 14.17 25.61
C ARG A 41 3.88 14.11 26.99
N LEU A 42 4.69 15.12 27.28
CA LEU A 42 5.35 15.34 28.56
C LEU A 42 4.46 16.30 29.37
N ARG A 43 3.65 15.75 30.27
CA ARG A 43 2.81 16.53 31.20
C ARG A 43 3.57 16.91 32.46
N HIS A 44 3.19 18.04 33.05
CA HIS A 44 3.81 18.58 34.26
C HIS A 44 5.33 18.88 34.08
N LEU A 45 5.74 19.20 32.86
CA LEU A 45 7.11 19.58 32.52
C LEU A 45 7.40 21.01 33.04
N PRO A 46 8.39 21.21 33.94
CA PRO A 46 8.77 22.55 34.42
C PRO A 46 9.20 23.47 33.27
N VAL A 47 8.86 24.76 33.37
CA VAL A 47 9.00 25.74 32.27
C VAL A 47 10.45 25.90 31.79
N GLU A 48 11.41 25.66 32.68
CA GLU A 48 12.85 25.68 32.43
C GLU A 48 13.29 24.64 31.39
N PHE A 49 12.54 23.53 31.27
CA PHE A 49 12.78 22.50 30.26
C PHE A 49 12.07 22.75 28.93
N TRP A 50 11.29 23.84 28.77
CA TRP A 50 10.66 24.23 27.49
C TRP A 50 11.64 24.96 26.56
N THR A 51 12.82 24.39 26.42
CA THR A 51 13.86 24.77 25.46
C THR A 51 14.18 23.56 24.58
N ASN A 52 14.76 23.76 23.41
CA ASN A 52 15.11 22.63 22.52
C ASN A 52 16.05 21.63 23.23
N GLU A 53 17.05 22.16 23.95
CA GLU A 53 17.96 21.34 24.79
C GLU A 53 17.23 20.67 25.96
N GLY A 54 16.39 21.40 26.70
CA GLY A 54 15.62 20.85 27.81
C GLY A 54 14.65 19.73 27.39
N LEU A 55 13.91 19.95 26.30
CA LEU A 55 13.00 18.96 25.72
C LEU A 55 13.76 17.73 25.22
N SER A 56 14.90 17.93 24.56
CA SER A 56 15.79 16.85 24.12
C SER A 56 16.31 16.04 25.32
N THR A 57 16.80 16.69 26.37
CA THR A 57 17.27 16.06 27.61
C THR A 57 16.16 15.24 28.28
N VAL A 58 14.96 15.79 28.47
CA VAL A 58 13.86 15.04 29.11
C VAL A 58 13.36 13.92 28.23
N ALA A 59 13.14 14.15 26.93
CA ALA A 59 12.69 13.12 26.00
C ALA A 59 13.72 11.98 25.83
N SER A 60 15.02 12.24 26.03
CA SER A 60 16.07 11.22 26.01
C SER A 60 15.86 10.10 27.04
N GLY A 61 15.14 10.38 28.13
CA GLY A 61 14.73 9.39 29.13
C GLY A 61 13.67 8.39 28.63
N VAL A 62 13.06 8.65 27.48
CA VAL A 62 12.07 7.77 26.82
C VAL A 62 12.64 7.08 25.58
N GLY A 63 13.43 7.79 24.78
CA GLY A 63 14.00 7.32 23.53
C GLY A 63 14.81 8.43 22.86
N ARG A 64 15.39 8.20 21.68
CA ARG A 64 16.20 9.26 21.02
C ARG A 64 15.27 10.35 20.48
N PRO A 65 15.35 11.62 20.94
CA PRO A 65 14.51 12.70 20.43
C PRO A 65 14.76 12.96 18.94
N LEU A 66 13.69 13.35 18.23
CA LEU A 66 13.70 13.64 16.80
C LEU A 66 13.19 15.06 16.52
N TYR A 67 11.95 15.33 16.91
CA TYR A 67 11.20 16.53 16.55
C TYR A 67 10.32 16.96 17.72
N GLN A 68 9.93 18.23 17.74
CA GLN A 68 8.88 18.78 18.61
C GLN A 68 7.83 19.44 17.72
N ASP A 69 6.56 19.43 18.13
CA ASP A 69 5.53 20.05 17.30
C ASP A 69 5.61 21.60 17.31
N THR A 70 4.93 22.23 16.37
CA THR A 70 4.98 23.68 16.18
C THR A 70 4.47 24.46 17.41
N ILE A 71 3.48 23.91 18.13
CA ILE A 71 2.93 24.51 19.36
C ILE A 71 3.95 24.47 20.50
N THR A 72 4.59 23.33 20.72
CA THR A 72 5.65 23.15 21.71
C THR A 72 6.86 24.02 21.36
N ARG A 73 7.24 24.08 20.08
CA ARG A 73 8.36 24.92 19.59
C ARG A 73 8.12 26.41 19.81
N ALA A 74 6.89 26.87 19.63
CA ALA A 74 6.52 28.27 19.82
C ALA A 74 6.17 28.62 21.28
N CYS A 75 6.14 27.62 22.18
CA CYS A 75 5.70 27.76 23.58
C CYS A 75 4.32 28.45 23.74
N THR A 76 3.44 28.33 22.75
CA THR A 76 2.13 29.03 22.73
C THR A 76 1.08 28.38 23.61
N ARG A 77 1.29 27.12 24.02
CA ARG A 77 0.48 26.39 25.01
C ARG A 77 1.40 25.55 25.88
N LEU A 78 1.21 25.60 27.19
CA LEU A 78 2.09 24.95 28.17
C LEU A 78 1.45 23.74 28.90
N ASP A 79 0.30 23.25 28.40
CA ASP A 79 -0.45 22.13 29.00
C ASP A 79 0.36 20.81 29.03
N PHE A 80 1.16 20.58 27.99
CA PHE A 80 2.08 19.46 27.81
C PHE A 80 3.04 19.80 26.67
N ALA A 81 4.30 19.38 26.77
CA ALA A 81 5.21 19.45 25.64
C ALA A 81 5.07 18.20 24.78
N ARG A 82 5.06 18.37 23.45
CA ARG A 82 4.80 17.29 22.48
C ARG A 82 6.04 17.02 21.64
N VAL A 83 6.59 15.82 21.78
CA VAL A 83 7.90 15.43 21.22
C VAL A 83 7.78 14.09 20.49
N CYS A 84 8.39 13.98 19.32
CA CYS A 84 8.56 12.73 18.59
C CYS A 84 9.89 12.10 19.00
N VAL A 85 9.84 10.87 19.51
CA VAL A 85 11.00 10.10 19.96
C VAL A 85 11.14 8.80 19.16
N MET A 86 12.35 8.47 18.74
CA MET A 86 12.67 7.13 18.24
C MET A 86 12.71 6.17 19.42
N LEU A 87 11.63 5.43 19.59
CA LEU A 87 11.32 4.60 20.75
C LEU A 87 11.73 3.15 20.51
N ASP A 88 12.50 2.55 21.42
CA ASP A 88 12.76 1.11 21.39
C ASP A 88 11.66 0.33 22.15
N ILE A 89 10.74 -0.28 21.40
CA ILE A 89 9.62 -1.13 21.90
C ILE A 89 10.07 -2.48 22.50
N SER A 90 11.37 -2.78 22.51
CA SER A 90 11.93 -3.88 23.30
C SER A 90 12.26 -3.47 24.73
N SER A 91 12.41 -2.17 24.99
CA SER A 91 12.61 -1.63 26.33
C SER A 91 11.28 -1.48 27.10
N THR A 92 11.39 -1.30 28.42
CA THR A 92 10.25 -0.96 29.28
C THR A 92 9.87 0.51 29.11
N LEU A 93 8.64 0.78 28.66
CA LEU A 93 8.14 2.13 28.43
C LEU A 93 7.88 2.88 29.76
N PRO A 94 8.64 3.94 30.10
CA PRO A 94 8.40 4.71 31.32
C PRO A 94 7.09 5.49 31.25
N LYS A 95 6.24 5.36 32.27
CA LYS A 95 5.04 6.21 32.43
C LYS A 95 5.37 7.59 33.01
N HIS A 96 6.53 7.72 33.63
CA HIS A 96 6.97 8.96 34.27
C HIS A 96 8.50 9.04 34.22
N LEU A 97 9.00 10.26 34.18
CA LEU A 97 10.41 10.60 34.34
C LEU A 97 10.60 11.45 35.61
N VAL A 98 11.83 11.49 36.11
CA VAL A 98 12.21 12.41 37.19
C VAL A 98 13.27 13.35 36.64
N VAL A 99 13.00 14.65 36.70
CA VAL A 99 13.92 15.71 36.31
C VAL A 99 14.35 16.48 37.56
N MET A 100 15.62 16.86 37.65
CA MET A 100 16.13 17.59 38.81
C MET A 100 16.02 19.10 38.56
N MET A 101 15.32 19.80 39.45
CA MET A 101 15.13 21.25 39.43
C MET A 101 16.08 21.92 40.41
N PRO A 102 16.93 22.88 39.99
CA PRO A 102 17.75 23.64 40.93
C PRO A 102 16.89 24.58 41.78
N LYS A 103 17.15 24.62 43.09
CA LYS A 103 16.63 25.67 44.00
C LYS A 103 17.62 26.82 44.12
N GLU A 104 17.11 27.97 44.56
CA GLU A 104 17.90 29.16 44.94
C GLU A 104 19.02 28.87 45.96
N ASN A 105 18.86 27.87 46.82
CA ASN A 105 19.87 27.48 47.81
C ASN A 105 20.92 26.47 47.30
N GLY A 106 20.95 26.18 45.99
CA GLY A 106 21.88 25.23 45.38
C GLY A 106 21.56 23.75 45.60
N SER A 107 20.46 23.40 46.28
CA SER A 107 19.95 22.03 46.35
C SER A 107 18.98 21.73 45.19
N GLU A 108 18.78 20.47 44.84
CA GLU A 108 17.87 20.07 43.77
C GLU A 108 16.53 19.50 44.30
N ILE A 109 15.46 19.61 43.50
CA ILE A 109 14.15 18.96 43.73
C ILE A 109 13.91 17.95 42.61
N PRO A 110 13.55 16.68 42.91
CA PRO A 110 13.02 15.78 41.91
C PRO A 110 11.59 16.18 41.52
N CYS A 111 11.41 16.66 40.29
CA CYS A 111 10.10 16.89 39.67
C CYS A 111 9.69 15.70 38.81
N LYS A 112 8.45 15.24 38.98
CA LYS A 112 7.90 14.07 38.29
C LYS A 112 7.16 14.50 37.03
N VAL A 113 7.75 14.25 35.86
CA VAL A 113 7.13 14.47 34.54
C VAL A 113 6.35 13.21 34.15
N GLU A 114 5.13 13.37 33.64
CA GLU A 114 4.30 12.26 33.17
C GLU A 114 4.44 12.09 31.66
N VAL A 115 4.51 10.83 31.20
CA VAL A 115 4.72 10.46 29.80
C VAL A 115 3.48 9.75 29.28
N GLU A 116 2.71 10.44 28.44
CA GLU A 116 1.66 9.81 27.63
C GLU A 116 2.22 9.46 26.25
N TYR A 117 1.97 8.24 25.78
CA TYR A 117 2.26 7.83 24.41
C TYR A 117 1.00 7.99 23.57
N GLU A 118 1.04 8.77 22.49
CA GLU A 118 -0.15 8.96 21.64
C GLU A 118 -0.50 7.68 20.87
N TRP A 119 0.51 6.89 20.48
CA TRP A 119 0.34 5.53 19.98
C TRP A 119 1.63 4.71 20.11
N VAL A 120 1.51 3.41 20.34
CA VAL A 120 2.63 2.45 20.28
C VAL A 120 2.20 1.23 19.45
N PRO A 121 2.98 0.80 18.44
CA PRO A 121 2.62 -0.35 17.62
C PRO A 121 2.59 -1.67 18.40
N PRO A 122 1.68 -2.60 18.05
CA PRO A 122 1.69 -3.94 18.63
C PRO A 122 2.97 -4.68 18.27
N LYS A 123 3.57 -5.32 19.27
CA LYS A 123 4.75 -6.17 19.14
C LYS A 123 4.35 -7.63 19.01
N CYS A 124 4.78 -8.30 17.95
CA CYS A 124 4.61 -9.74 17.84
C CYS A 124 5.64 -10.45 18.73
N LYS A 125 5.18 -11.25 19.70
CA LYS A 125 6.07 -12.02 20.61
C LYS A 125 6.77 -13.22 19.94
N GLN A 126 6.41 -13.55 18.69
CA GLN A 126 6.91 -14.73 17.98
C GLN A 126 8.07 -14.41 17.04
N CYS A 127 7.90 -13.41 16.16
CA CYS A 127 8.93 -12.96 15.22
C CYS A 127 9.69 -11.70 15.71
N MET A 128 9.25 -11.11 16.83
CA MET A 128 9.84 -9.91 17.47
C MET A 128 9.80 -8.63 16.62
N SER A 129 9.01 -8.59 15.55
CA SER A 129 8.78 -7.39 14.74
C SER A 129 7.45 -6.69 15.07
N LEU A 130 7.33 -5.46 14.57
CA LEU A 130 6.23 -4.55 14.80
C LEU A 130 5.06 -4.71 13.82
N GLY A 131 3.91 -4.15 14.20
CA GLY A 131 2.77 -3.92 13.31
C GLY A 131 1.80 -5.09 13.18
N HIS A 132 1.97 -6.16 13.96
CA HIS A 132 1.02 -7.28 13.99
C HIS A 132 1.05 -8.05 15.32
N SER A 133 0.04 -8.90 15.52
CA SER A 133 -0.13 -9.72 16.72
C SER A 133 0.44 -11.13 16.52
N MET A 134 0.59 -11.92 17.59
CA MET A 134 0.95 -13.34 17.45
C MET A 134 -0.04 -14.12 16.56
N ALA A 135 -1.34 -13.81 16.62
CA ALA A 135 -2.37 -14.49 15.84
C ALA A 135 -2.26 -14.22 14.32
N THR A 136 -1.61 -13.10 13.96
CA THR A 136 -1.39 -12.68 12.57
C THR A 136 0.08 -12.77 12.15
N CYS A 137 0.90 -13.56 12.87
CA CYS A 137 2.33 -13.71 12.64
C CYS A 137 2.66 -14.55 11.39
N PRO A 138 3.41 -14.02 10.40
CA PRO A 138 3.84 -14.80 9.23
C PRO A 138 4.68 -16.03 9.58
N ASP A 139 5.52 -15.93 10.62
CA ASP A 139 6.37 -17.02 11.11
C ASP A 139 5.60 -18.08 11.94
N SER A 140 4.26 -17.97 12.01
CA SER A 140 3.40 -19.00 12.58
C SER A 140 3.39 -20.24 11.67
N LYS A 141 4.30 -21.18 11.94
CA LYS A 141 4.24 -22.55 11.39
C LYS A 141 2.86 -23.16 11.69
N LYS A 142 1.98 -23.16 10.69
CA LYS A 142 0.71 -23.92 10.76
C LYS A 142 1.07 -25.39 10.95
N SER A 143 0.60 -26.01 12.03
CA SER A 143 0.76 -27.44 12.23
C SER A 143 -0.13 -28.19 11.24
N GLU A 144 0.42 -28.54 10.08
CA GLU A 144 -0.23 -29.48 9.17
C GLU A 144 -0.35 -30.83 9.90
N LYS A 145 -1.58 -31.22 10.23
CA LYS A 145 -1.87 -32.59 10.64
C LYS A 145 -1.62 -33.47 9.42
N SER A 146 -0.58 -34.30 9.47
CA SER A 146 -0.26 -35.19 8.35
C SER A 146 -1.45 -36.12 8.06
N ALA A 147 -1.87 -36.17 6.80
CA ALA A 147 -2.80 -37.20 6.36
C ALA A 147 -2.10 -38.56 6.44
N VAL A 148 -2.69 -39.50 7.18
CA VAL A 148 -2.17 -40.87 7.27
C VAL A 148 -2.37 -41.57 5.92
N ALA A 149 -1.28 -41.78 5.19
CA ALA A 149 -1.30 -42.54 3.95
C ALA A 149 -1.46 -44.04 4.23
N VAL A 150 -2.68 -44.56 4.06
CA VAL A 150 -2.95 -46.00 4.13
C VAL A 150 -2.44 -46.67 2.85
N TYR A 151 -1.34 -47.41 2.96
CA TYR A 151 -0.80 -48.21 1.85
C TYR A 151 -1.67 -49.45 1.60
N ILE A 152 -2.12 -49.62 0.35
CA ILE A 152 -2.76 -50.86 -0.14
C ILE A 152 -1.79 -51.55 -1.09
N GLN A 153 -1.33 -52.76 -0.74
CA GLN A 153 -0.45 -53.55 -1.59
C GLN A 153 -1.20 -54.11 -2.81
N LYS A 154 -0.72 -53.80 -4.02
CA LYS A 154 -1.17 -54.47 -5.25
C LYS A 154 -0.48 -55.82 -5.40
N ARG A 155 -1.26 -56.91 -5.54
CA ARG A 155 -0.74 -58.22 -5.97
C ARG A 155 -0.54 -58.25 -7.50
N PRO A 156 0.39 -59.05 -8.04
CA PRO A 156 0.64 -59.11 -9.48
C PRO A 156 -0.48 -59.86 -10.21
N VAL A 157 -0.91 -59.35 -11.37
CA VAL A 157 -1.81 -60.06 -12.29
C VAL A 157 -0.99 -60.58 -13.47
N GLN A 158 -1.16 -61.86 -13.82
CA GLN A 158 -0.46 -62.50 -14.95
C GLN A 158 -1.13 -62.13 -16.29
N THR A 159 -0.32 -61.94 -17.33
CA THR A 159 -0.78 -61.62 -18.70
C THR A 159 -1.24 -62.86 -19.48
N PRO A 160 -2.39 -62.81 -20.19
CA PRO A 160 -2.74 -63.82 -21.20
C PRO A 160 -2.10 -63.54 -22.58
N PRO A 161 -1.96 -64.54 -23.46
CA PRO A 161 -1.24 -64.44 -24.74
C PRO A 161 -2.10 -63.95 -25.94
N LYS A 162 -1.45 -63.59 -27.04
CA LYS A 162 -2.04 -63.08 -28.29
C LYS A 162 -2.66 -64.17 -29.19
N ALA A 163 -3.69 -63.78 -29.96
CA ALA A 163 -4.09 -64.41 -31.23
C ALA A 163 -4.64 -63.35 -32.23
N SER A 164 -4.87 -63.75 -33.48
CA SER A 164 -4.93 -62.92 -34.70
C SER A 164 -6.30 -62.35 -35.13
N GLN A 165 -6.29 -61.42 -36.09
CA GLN A 165 -7.46 -60.79 -36.77
C GLN A 165 -8.28 -61.77 -37.64
N PRO A 166 -9.50 -61.38 -38.08
CA PRO A 166 -9.62 -60.88 -39.47
C PRO A 166 -10.64 -59.72 -39.74
N ASN A 167 -10.37 -59.00 -40.84
CA ASN A 167 -11.19 -58.20 -41.79
C ASN A 167 -12.68 -57.82 -41.51
N GLY A 168 -13.09 -56.61 -41.98
CA GLY A 168 -14.50 -56.29 -42.24
C GLY A 168 -14.91 -54.82 -42.51
N GLU A 169 -14.56 -54.27 -43.68
CA GLU A 169 -15.28 -53.22 -44.46
C GLU A 169 -15.66 -51.82 -43.88
N MET A 170 -16.11 -50.95 -44.81
CA MET A 170 -16.22 -49.47 -44.74
C MET A 170 -17.65 -48.97 -44.44
N ALA A 171 -17.80 -47.75 -43.89
CA ALA A 171 -18.55 -46.64 -44.55
C ALA A 171 -18.69 -45.33 -43.73
N ALA A 172 -18.42 -44.21 -44.43
CA ALA A 172 -19.16 -42.93 -44.49
C ALA A 172 -19.42 -41.99 -43.27
N VAL A 173 -19.22 -40.69 -43.55
CA VAL A 173 -19.51 -39.47 -42.76
C VAL A 173 -19.89 -38.39 -43.78
N PRO A 174 -21.07 -37.70 -43.73
CA PRO A 174 -21.32 -36.54 -42.83
C PRO A 174 -22.84 -36.47 -42.44
N PRO A 175 -23.54 -35.32 -42.18
CA PRO A 175 -23.13 -33.91 -41.95
C PRO A 175 -23.77 -33.16 -40.75
N LYS A 176 -23.32 -31.90 -40.60
CA LYS A 176 -23.78 -30.84 -39.67
C LYS A 176 -25.17 -30.27 -40.04
N LEU A 177 -25.81 -29.61 -39.07
CA LEU A 177 -26.86 -28.61 -39.29
C LEU A 177 -26.52 -27.26 -38.62
N LYS A 178 -27.07 -26.16 -39.17
CA LYS A 178 -26.91 -24.74 -38.77
C LYS A 178 -28.31 -24.09 -38.63
N MET A 179 -28.33 -22.81 -38.23
CA MET A 179 -29.48 -21.85 -38.22
C MET A 179 -30.35 -21.86 -36.94
N LYS A 180 -30.96 -20.75 -36.47
CA LYS A 180 -30.81 -19.30 -36.81
C LYS A 180 -31.30 -18.40 -35.64
N GLU A 181 -31.18 -17.10 -35.87
CA GLU A 181 -31.33 -15.92 -35.00
C GLU A 181 -32.73 -15.60 -34.40
N HIS A 182 -32.68 -14.63 -33.45
CA HIS A 182 -33.69 -13.59 -33.10
C HIS A 182 -34.99 -13.99 -32.36
N VAL A 183 -35.31 -13.26 -31.27
CA VAL A 183 -36.40 -12.23 -31.21
C VAL A 183 -36.60 -11.64 -29.78
N GLN A 184 -36.68 -10.30 -29.73
CA GLN A 184 -37.32 -9.37 -28.75
C GLN A 184 -36.93 -9.27 -27.25
N ALA A 185 -37.03 -8.00 -26.79
CA ALA A 185 -37.00 -7.55 -25.41
C ALA A 185 -38.40 -7.10 -24.94
N ALA A 186 -38.59 -7.03 -23.63
CA ALA A 186 -39.83 -6.64 -22.92
C ALA A 186 -39.46 -5.89 -21.61
N PRO A 187 -40.37 -5.15 -20.95
CA PRO A 187 -40.02 -3.81 -20.42
C PRO A 187 -39.65 -3.71 -18.92
N ILE A 188 -39.16 -2.52 -18.56
CA ILE A 188 -38.92 -2.04 -17.20
C ILE A 188 -40.27 -1.66 -16.53
N PRO A 189 -40.46 -1.96 -15.23
CA PRO A 189 -41.36 -1.22 -14.36
C PRO A 189 -40.60 -0.40 -13.29
N GLU A 190 -40.93 0.88 -13.19
CA GLU A 190 -40.52 1.74 -12.08
C GLU A 190 -41.46 1.53 -10.87
N ASN A 191 -40.92 1.50 -9.64
CA ASN A 191 -41.47 2.17 -8.43
C ASN A 191 -40.69 1.85 -7.13
N ILE A 192 -39.75 2.74 -6.80
CA ILE A 192 -39.57 3.45 -5.51
C ILE A 192 -39.98 2.74 -4.17
N HIS A 193 -38.93 2.29 -3.43
CA HIS A 193 -38.72 2.31 -1.95
C HIS A 193 -39.71 1.60 -0.97
N PRO A 194 -39.31 1.33 0.32
CA PRO A 194 -38.01 1.58 0.99
C PRO A 194 -37.31 0.35 1.60
N HIS A 195 -36.04 0.57 1.98
CA HIS A 195 -35.21 -0.15 2.96
C HIS A 195 -35.65 -1.54 3.47
N THR A 196 -34.80 -2.53 3.20
CA THR A 196 -34.47 -3.57 4.18
C THR A 196 -32.99 -3.89 4.07
N GLU A 197 -32.24 -3.68 5.14
CA GLU A 197 -30.83 -4.12 5.21
C GLU A 197 -30.79 -5.64 5.08
N VAL A 198 -30.00 -6.13 4.12
CA VAL A 198 -29.62 -7.54 4.05
C VAL A 198 -28.12 -7.57 4.25
N ASP A 199 -27.70 -8.04 5.42
CA ASP A 199 -26.31 -8.19 5.83
C ASP A 199 -25.48 -8.91 4.76
N ARG A 200 -24.79 -8.13 3.93
CA ARG A 200 -23.78 -8.67 3.03
C ARG A 200 -22.50 -8.82 3.82
N VAL A 201 -22.36 -10.00 4.43
CA VAL A 201 -21.11 -10.51 4.99
C VAL A 201 -19.97 -10.19 4.02
N SER A 202 -19.15 -9.22 4.40
CA SER A 202 -17.99 -8.79 3.64
C SER A 202 -16.98 -9.94 3.62
N LYS A 203 -16.94 -10.66 2.51
CA LYS A 203 -15.86 -11.60 2.21
C LYS A 203 -14.57 -10.80 2.07
N GLU A 204 -13.76 -10.77 3.13
CA GLU A 204 -12.42 -10.22 3.09
C GLU A 204 -11.64 -10.86 1.93
N MET A 205 -11.31 -10.05 0.92
CA MET A 205 -10.38 -10.44 -0.14
C MET A 205 -8.97 -10.44 0.47
N PRO A 206 -8.23 -11.56 0.46
CA PRO A 206 -6.92 -11.62 1.09
C PRO A 206 -5.88 -10.88 0.23
N GLY A 207 -5.46 -9.70 0.69
CA GLY A 207 -4.61 -8.81 -0.13
C GLY A 207 -3.91 -7.68 0.64
N ASN A 208 -2.86 -8.04 1.37
CA ASN A 208 -1.68 -7.25 1.76
C ASN A 208 -1.67 -5.75 1.35
N GLY A 209 -1.53 -4.84 2.33
CA GLY A 209 -1.56 -3.39 2.13
C GLY A 209 -0.57 -2.88 1.09
N ARG A 210 -1.10 -2.26 0.03
CA ARG A 210 -0.38 -1.55 -1.04
C ARG A 210 -1.14 -0.26 -1.35
N ASP A 211 -0.45 0.73 -1.89
CA ASP A 211 -1.02 2.05 -2.19
C ASP A 211 -2.21 1.97 -3.13
N LYS A 212 -3.41 2.27 -2.61
CA LYS A 212 -4.67 1.98 -3.30
C LYS A 212 -4.98 2.91 -4.48
N ALA A 213 -4.25 4.02 -4.62
CA ALA A 213 -4.38 4.94 -5.75
C ALA A 213 -3.60 4.47 -7.00
N ILE A 214 -2.64 3.54 -6.89
CA ILE A 214 -1.86 3.02 -8.02
C ILE A 214 -1.79 1.50 -7.95
N TRP A 215 -2.56 0.80 -8.78
CA TRP A 215 -2.79 -0.63 -8.63
C TRP A 215 -2.46 -1.46 -9.88
N ASN A 216 -1.56 -2.44 -9.74
CA ASN A 216 -1.37 -3.51 -10.73
C ASN A 216 -2.57 -4.49 -10.69
N VAL A 217 -3.54 -4.28 -11.59
CA VAL A 217 -4.81 -5.03 -11.67
C VAL A 217 -4.68 -6.41 -12.31
N ARG A 218 -3.56 -6.69 -13.00
CA ARG A 218 -3.29 -7.96 -13.71
C ARG A 218 -4.41 -8.41 -14.67
N GLY A 219 -5.12 -7.45 -15.25
CA GLY A 219 -6.22 -7.62 -16.18
C GLY A 219 -7.49 -6.85 -15.78
N LEU A 220 -8.14 -6.18 -16.73
CA LEU A 220 -9.37 -5.40 -16.52
C LEU A 220 -10.53 -5.83 -17.44
N ASN A 221 -10.34 -6.83 -18.30
CA ASN A 221 -11.38 -7.36 -19.19
C ASN A 221 -12.51 -8.08 -18.43
N ARG A 222 -12.26 -8.59 -17.22
CA ARG A 222 -13.26 -9.33 -16.42
C ARG A 222 -14.12 -8.37 -15.59
N ARG A 223 -15.41 -8.66 -15.48
CA ARG A 223 -16.39 -7.80 -14.82
C ARG A 223 -16.17 -7.66 -13.31
N ASP A 224 -15.65 -8.70 -12.66
CA ASP A 224 -15.31 -8.70 -11.23
C ASP A 224 -14.08 -7.83 -10.92
N HIS A 225 -13.06 -7.82 -11.80
CA HIS A 225 -11.94 -6.89 -11.67
C HIS A 225 -12.40 -5.42 -11.85
N GLN A 226 -13.37 -5.18 -12.74
CA GLN A 226 -13.99 -3.85 -12.92
C GLN A 226 -14.85 -3.42 -11.72
N VAL A 227 -15.54 -4.37 -11.07
CA VAL A 227 -16.23 -4.15 -9.78
C VAL A 227 -15.21 -3.75 -8.73
N ALA A 228 -14.12 -4.52 -8.56
CA ALA A 228 -13.09 -4.22 -7.59
C ALA A 228 -12.45 -2.82 -7.75
N VAL A 229 -12.25 -2.33 -8.98
CA VAL A 229 -11.79 -0.95 -9.22
C VAL A 229 -12.83 0.09 -8.77
N ARG A 230 -14.12 -0.11 -9.04
CA ARG A 230 -15.18 0.80 -8.57
C ARG A 230 -15.32 0.79 -7.06
N ASP A 231 -15.31 -0.40 -6.46
CA ASP A 231 -15.40 -0.59 -5.02
C ASP A 231 -14.23 0.13 -4.33
N LEU A 232 -13.01 0.00 -4.87
CA LEU A 232 -11.81 0.71 -4.40
C LEU A 232 -11.96 2.24 -4.48
N VAL A 233 -12.44 2.78 -5.61
CA VAL A 233 -12.66 4.22 -5.77
C VAL A 233 -13.74 4.73 -4.80
N CYS A 234 -14.79 3.95 -4.55
CA CYS A 234 -15.87 4.31 -3.64
C CYS A 234 -15.44 4.23 -2.16
N GLU A 235 -14.84 3.10 -1.75
CA GLU A 235 -14.37 2.81 -0.38
C GLU A 235 -13.34 3.85 0.10
N PHE A 236 -12.41 4.24 -0.78
CA PHE A 236 -11.36 5.23 -0.47
C PHE A 236 -11.70 6.65 -0.90
N ARG A 237 -12.91 6.88 -1.44
CA ARG A 237 -13.35 8.17 -2.00
C ARG A 237 -12.28 8.78 -2.92
N LEU A 238 -11.64 7.97 -3.76
CA LEU A 238 -10.54 8.42 -4.62
C LEU A 238 -11.04 9.44 -5.63
N HIS A 239 -10.20 10.39 -6.01
CA HIS A 239 -10.46 11.34 -7.11
C HIS A 239 -9.47 11.13 -8.27
N PHE A 240 -8.38 10.39 -8.01
CA PHE A 240 -7.35 9.94 -8.94
C PHE A 240 -7.14 8.44 -8.75
N ILE A 241 -6.95 7.69 -9.84
CA ILE A 241 -6.47 6.31 -9.80
C ILE A 241 -5.62 6.00 -11.03
N ALA A 242 -4.56 5.22 -10.84
CA ALA A 242 -3.79 4.64 -11.93
C ALA A 242 -3.79 3.12 -11.89
N LEU A 243 -3.94 2.48 -13.05
CA LEU A 243 -4.08 1.04 -13.21
C LEU A 243 -2.94 0.49 -14.06
N LEU A 244 -2.23 -0.50 -13.53
CA LEU A 244 -1.08 -1.14 -14.18
C LEU A 244 -1.46 -2.56 -14.64
N GLU A 245 -0.89 -3.03 -15.74
CA GLU A 245 -1.25 -4.31 -16.39
C GLU A 245 -2.75 -4.49 -16.64
N THR A 246 -3.43 -3.49 -17.22
CA THR A 246 -4.85 -3.62 -17.57
C THR A 246 -5.13 -4.76 -18.56
N ARG A 247 -4.15 -5.14 -19.40
CA ARG A 247 -4.25 -6.20 -20.44
C ARG A 247 -5.46 -5.99 -21.37
N VAL A 248 -5.91 -4.76 -21.52
CA VAL A 248 -7.02 -4.38 -22.41
C VAL A 248 -6.44 -4.05 -23.79
N LEU A 249 -6.99 -4.66 -24.83
CA LEU A 249 -6.68 -4.31 -26.22
C LEU A 249 -7.28 -2.94 -26.56
N GLN A 250 -6.61 -2.17 -27.42
CA GLN A 250 -7.06 -0.82 -27.81
C GLN A 250 -8.53 -0.76 -28.28
N SER A 251 -8.98 -1.78 -29.02
CA SER A 251 -10.37 -1.94 -29.48
C SER A 251 -11.42 -2.12 -28.37
N ASN A 252 -10.99 -2.44 -27.14
CA ASN A 252 -11.88 -2.58 -25.97
C ASN A 252 -11.85 -1.36 -25.03
N VAL A 253 -10.94 -0.39 -25.23
CA VAL A 253 -10.65 0.69 -24.27
C VAL A 253 -11.91 1.43 -23.84
N THR A 254 -12.62 2.04 -24.78
CA THR A 254 -13.84 2.82 -24.51
C THR A 254 -14.89 2.00 -23.76
N ARG A 255 -15.09 0.73 -24.16
CA ARG A 255 -16.06 -0.17 -23.50
C ARG A 255 -15.69 -0.46 -22.05
N ILE A 256 -14.40 -0.60 -21.75
CA ILE A 256 -13.91 -0.86 -20.39
C ILE A 256 -13.97 0.43 -19.56
N GLN A 257 -13.47 1.56 -20.07
CA GLN A 257 -13.48 2.85 -19.38
C GLN A 257 -14.91 3.27 -18.99
N SER A 258 -15.84 3.29 -19.94
CA SER A 258 -17.25 3.60 -19.71
C SER A 258 -17.96 2.59 -18.79
N GLY A 259 -17.46 1.36 -18.69
CA GLY A 259 -17.98 0.35 -17.76
C GLY A 259 -17.38 0.44 -16.35
N VAL A 260 -16.17 0.98 -16.21
CA VAL A 260 -15.43 1.09 -14.94
C VAL A 260 -15.75 2.40 -14.24
N LEU A 261 -15.43 3.55 -14.83
CA LEU A 261 -15.73 4.88 -14.26
C LEU A 261 -16.26 5.77 -15.39
N SER A 262 -17.59 5.73 -15.57
CA SER A 262 -18.26 6.29 -16.76
C SER A 262 -18.25 7.81 -16.86
N ARG A 263 -18.08 8.51 -15.74
CA ARG A 263 -18.01 9.98 -15.68
C ARG A 263 -16.58 10.52 -15.60
N TRP A 264 -15.60 9.66 -15.34
CA TRP A 264 -14.21 10.08 -15.14
C TRP A 264 -13.53 10.35 -16.49
N ARG A 265 -12.57 11.27 -16.50
CA ARG A 265 -11.58 11.38 -17.58
C ARG A 265 -10.61 10.21 -17.49
N TRP A 266 -10.02 9.87 -18.63
CA TRP A 266 -9.03 8.83 -18.74
C TRP A 266 -7.90 9.27 -19.67
N PHE A 267 -6.66 8.98 -19.26
CA PHE A 267 -5.48 9.02 -20.12
C PHE A 267 -4.89 7.62 -20.23
N VAL A 268 -4.51 7.24 -21.45
CA VAL A 268 -3.83 5.97 -21.73
C VAL A 268 -2.84 6.20 -22.85
N ASP A 269 -1.58 5.83 -22.60
CA ASP A 269 -0.61 5.70 -23.70
C ASP A 269 -0.78 4.34 -24.39
N TYR A 270 -0.97 4.38 -25.71
CA TYR A 270 -0.99 3.21 -26.61
C TYR A 270 0.09 3.32 -27.72
N ALA A 271 1.04 4.24 -27.62
CA ALA A 271 2.03 4.50 -28.67
C ALA A 271 3.30 3.64 -28.60
N GLY A 272 3.72 3.15 -27.42
CA GLY A 272 5.04 2.52 -27.23
C GLY A 272 5.05 1.03 -26.82
N PRO A 273 6.18 0.31 -26.95
CA PRO A 273 6.35 -1.04 -26.40
C PRO A 273 6.54 -1.01 -24.87
N GLY A 274 5.52 -0.52 -24.15
CA GLY A 274 5.52 -0.26 -22.70
C GLY A 274 4.14 0.08 -22.11
N ASN A 275 3.16 0.39 -22.98
CA ASN A 275 1.75 0.75 -22.72
C ASN A 275 1.01 -0.12 -21.68
N ARG A 276 1.27 0.09 -20.38
CA ARG A 276 0.60 -0.67 -19.29
C ARG A 276 -0.04 0.20 -18.22
N ILE A 277 0.11 1.52 -18.32
CA ILE A 277 -0.41 2.50 -17.36
C ILE A 277 -1.66 3.16 -17.94
N TRP A 278 -2.77 3.06 -17.22
CA TRP A 278 -3.97 3.88 -17.43
C TRP A 278 -4.08 4.84 -16.25
N ILE A 279 -4.41 6.11 -16.49
CA ILE A 279 -4.75 7.08 -15.43
C ILE A 279 -6.21 7.49 -15.61
N ALA A 280 -6.95 7.60 -14.51
CA ALA A 280 -8.31 8.11 -14.48
C ALA A 280 -8.49 9.12 -13.35
N TRP A 281 -9.32 10.14 -13.59
CA TRP A 281 -9.63 11.15 -12.58
C TRP A 281 -11.06 11.68 -12.69
N ASN A 282 -11.58 12.21 -11.59
CA ASN A 282 -12.82 12.98 -11.58
C ASN A 282 -12.51 14.46 -11.89
N ASP A 283 -12.82 14.90 -13.11
CA ASP A 283 -12.65 16.28 -13.59
C ASP A 283 -13.59 17.29 -12.93
N GLU A 284 -14.59 16.86 -12.17
CA GLU A 284 -15.35 17.75 -11.28
C GLU A 284 -14.50 18.24 -10.08
N LEU A 285 -13.49 17.47 -9.65
CA LEU A 285 -12.77 17.67 -8.38
C LEU A 285 -11.27 17.95 -8.52
N ILE A 286 -10.63 17.40 -9.56
CA ILE A 286 -9.21 17.59 -9.84
C ILE A 286 -8.95 17.74 -11.34
N ASP A 287 -7.99 18.59 -11.70
CA ASP A 287 -7.40 18.64 -13.03
C ASP A 287 -6.11 17.79 -13.06
N VAL A 288 -5.87 17.08 -14.15
CA VAL A 288 -4.67 16.25 -14.34
C VAL A 288 -3.99 16.60 -15.66
N ASP A 289 -2.88 17.32 -15.58
CA ASP A 289 -2.03 17.65 -16.72
C ASP A 289 -0.99 16.55 -16.92
N ILE A 290 -1.02 15.86 -18.06
CA ILE A 290 0.04 14.91 -18.43
C ILE A 290 1.26 15.70 -18.95
N LEU A 291 2.39 15.62 -18.25
CA LEU A 291 3.56 16.45 -18.51
C LEU A 291 4.69 15.71 -19.22
N ASN A 292 4.92 14.44 -18.86
CA ASN A 292 5.88 13.57 -19.52
C ASN A 292 5.37 12.12 -19.53
N VAL A 293 5.59 11.43 -20.65
CA VAL A 293 5.24 10.02 -20.85
C VAL A 293 6.52 9.29 -21.24
N GLY A 294 7.15 8.67 -20.25
CA GLY A 294 8.36 7.88 -20.45
C GLY A 294 8.03 6.43 -20.79
N THR A 295 9.05 5.66 -21.19
CA THR A 295 8.90 4.22 -21.51
C THR A 295 8.47 3.35 -20.31
N GLN A 296 8.63 3.87 -19.09
CA GLN A 296 8.46 3.17 -17.81
C GLN A 296 7.63 3.96 -16.78
N PHE A 297 7.10 5.14 -17.13
CA PHE A 297 6.30 5.96 -16.21
C PHE A 297 5.41 6.97 -16.96
N ILE A 298 4.40 7.49 -16.26
CA ILE A 298 3.69 8.72 -16.66
C ILE A 298 3.85 9.74 -15.53
N HIS A 299 4.34 10.93 -15.85
CA HIS A 299 4.46 12.05 -14.93
C HIS A 299 3.40 13.10 -15.25
N CYS A 300 2.65 13.51 -14.23
CA CYS A 300 1.56 14.46 -14.34
C CYS A 300 1.55 15.45 -13.17
N ARG A 301 0.93 16.61 -13.39
CA ARG A 301 0.55 17.53 -12.32
C ARG A 301 -0.93 17.32 -12.02
N VAL A 302 -1.26 17.14 -10.75
CA VAL A 302 -2.64 17.05 -10.26
C VAL A 302 -2.94 18.34 -9.49
N LEU A 303 -3.95 19.08 -9.93
CA LEU A 303 -4.46 20.28 -9.25
C LEU A 303 -5.75 19.93 -8.51
N VAL A 304 -5.82 20.21 -7.21
CA VAL A 304 -7.02 19.96 -6.40
C VAL A 304 -7.86 21.24 -6.33
N HIS A 305 -9.07 21.21 -6.89
CA HIS A 305 -9.90 22.41 -7.04
C HIS A 305 -10.25 23.08 -5.70
N GLU A 306 -10.59 22.29 -4.68
CA GLU A 306 -10.99 22.79 -3.36
C GLU A 306 -9.84 23.45 -2.58
N LEU A 307 -8.60 23.01 -2.81
CA LEU A 307 -7.42 23.53 -2.10
C LEU A 307 -6.69 24.62 -2.89
N HIS A 308 -6.91 24.70 -4.21
CA HIS A 308 -6.07 25.44 -5.16
C HIS A 308 -4.58 25.06 -5.13
N GLU A 309 -4.27 23.87 -4.60
CA GLU A 309 -2.91 23.32 -4.50
C GLU A 309 -2.65 22.27 -5.57
N SER A 310 -1.39 22.19 -6.03
CA SER A 310 -0.95 21.18 -6.99
C SER A 310 0.08 20.22 -6.38
N ILE A 311 -0.04 18.94 -6.74
CA ILE A 311 0.93 17.88 -6.44
C ILE A 311 1.39 17.24 -7.75
N PHE A 312 2.71 17.06 -7.90
CA PHE A 312 3.21 16.23 -8.99
C PHE A 312 3.00 14.76 -8.65
N THR A 313 2.58 13.95 -9.62
CA THR A 313 2.42 12.50 -9.47
C THR A 313 3.13 11.78 -10.61
N THR A 314 4.10 10.92 -10.26
CA THR A 314 4.75 10.00 -11.20
C THR A 314 4.27 8.58 -10.96
N VAL A 315 3.50 8.05 -11.91
CA VAL A 315 3.02 6.67 -11.91
C VAL A 315 4.05 5.80 -12.62
N VAL A 316 4.60 4.81 -11.93
CA VAL A 316 5.70 3.96 -12.43
C VAL A 316 5.20 2.57 -12.82
N TYR A 317 5.70 2.08 -13.96
CA TYR A 317 5.69 0.68 -14.35
C TYR A 317 7.06 0.29 -14.94
N GLY A 318 7.99 -0.05 -14.06
CA GLY A 318 9.39 -0.33 -14.41
C GLY A 318 9.54 -1.61 -15.25
N ALA A 319 10.61 -1.68 -16.05
CA ALA A 319 10.94 -2.88 -16.80
C ALA A 319 11.33 -4.03 -15.87
N ASN A 320 11.04 -5.27 -16.29
CA ASN A 320 11.50 -6.47 -15.58
C ASN A 320 13.02 -6.64 -15.66
N ASP A 321 13.60 -6.29 -16.82
CA ASP A 321 15.04 -6.35 -17.05
C ASP A 321 15.78 -5.23 -16.30
N VAL A 322 16.89 -5.56 -15.66
CA VAL A 322 17.67 -4.65 -14.81
C VAL A 322 18.36 -3.55 -15.65
N SER A 323 18.79 -3.85 -16.87
CA SER A 323 19.49 -2.91 -17.73
C SER A 323 18.53 -1.81 -18.22
N THR A 324 17.39 -2.19 -18.79
CA THR A 324 16.33 -1.24 -19.18
C THR A 324 15.76 -0.50 -17.97
N ARG A 325 15.58 -1.17 -16.83
CA ARG A 325 15.08 -0.51 -15.61
C ARG A 325 16.04 0.55 -15.05
N ARG A 326 17.33 0.51 -15.39
CA ARG A 326 18.28 1.53 -14.91
C ARG A 326 17.93 2.93 -15.40
N GLU A 327 17.38 3.05 -16.61
CA GLU A 327 17.00 4.33 -17.24
C GLU A 327 15.94 5.08 -16.40
N LEU A 328 14.97 4.35 -15.84
CA LEU A 328 13.94 4.90 -14.95
C LEU A 328 14.51 5.68 -13.76
N TRP A 329 15.64 5.26 -13.19
CA TRP A 329 16.23 5.95 -12.05
C TRP A 329 16.83 7.30 -12.44
N GLN A 330 17.40 7.42 -13.64
CA GLN A 330 17.91 8.69 -14.14
C GLN A 330 16.75 9.65 -14.46
N GLU A 331 15.72 9.17 -15.17
CA GLU A 331 14.50 9.94 -15.45
C GLU A 331 13.85 10.49 -14.17
N LEU A 332 13.79 9.69 -13.09
CA LEU A 332 13.26 10.14 -11.80
C LEU A 332 14.17 11.19 -11.12
N ILE A 333 15.49 11.09 -11.24
CA ILE A 333 16.43 12.11 -10.74
C ILE A 333 16.27 13.43 -11.52
N ASP A 334 16.13 13.33 -12.84
CA ASP A 334 15.98 14.49 -13.72
C ASP A 334 14.64 15.20 -13.46
N LEU A 335 13.55 14.43 -13.28
CA LEU A 335 12.25 14.97 -12.82
C LEU A 335 12.36 15.67 -11.45
N ALA A 336 13.04 15.06 -10.47
CA ALA A 336 13.25 15.66 -9.15
C ALA A 336 13.92 17.04 -9.23
N GLY A 337 14.84 17.24 -10.18
CA GLY A 337 15.48 18.53 -10.46
C GLY A 337 14.54 19.61 -11.03
N THR A 338 13.42 19.22 -11.66
CA THR A 338 12.46 20.16 -12.27
C THR A 338 11.26 20.53 -11.39
N ILE A 339 10.97 19.72 -10.37
CA ILE A 339 9.77 19.83 -9.53
C ILE A 339 9.87 20.94 -8.47
N GLY A 340 11.09 21.28 -8.04
CA GLY A 340 11.32 22.35 -7.07
C GLY A 340 10.69 22.06 -5.69
N ASN A 341 9.96 23.03 -5.14
CA ASN A 341 9.35 22.95 -3.81
C ASN A 341 7.91 22.41 -3.80
N VAL A 342 7.38 21.96 -4.94
CA VAL A 342 6.02 21.41 -5.03
C VAL A 342 6.01 19.97 -4.49
N PRO A 343 4.98 19.54 -3.75
CA PRO A 343 4.85 18.14 -3.32
C PRO A 343 4.94 17.15 -4.50
N TRP A 344 5.60 16.01 -4.27
CA TRP A 344 5.76 14.97 -5.28
C TRP A 344 5.42 13.59 -4.74
N LEU A 345 4.47 12.93 -5.40
CA LEU A 345 4.11 11.54 -5.19
C LEU A 345 4.78 10.69 -6.28
N VAL A 346 5.51 9.65 -5.91
CA VAL A 346 6.03 8.64 -6.83
C VAL A 346 5.55 7.27 -6.36
N GLY A 347 4.91 6.50 -7.23
CA GLY A 347 4.40 5.19 -6.86
C GLY A 347 4.02 4.32 -8.05
N GLY A 348 3.87 3.03 -7.80
CA GLY A 348 3.52 2.04 -8.80
C GLY A 348 4.34 0.76 -8.68
N ASP A 349 4.48 0.05 -9.79
CA ASP A 349 5.19 -1.23 -9.84
C ASP A 349 6.57 -1.01 -10.46
N PHE A 350 7.58 -0.84 -9.61
CA PHE A 350 8.94 -0.60 -10.06
C PHE A 350 9.60 -1.84 -10.69
N ASN A 351 9.01 -3.05 -10.54
CA ASN A 351 9.66 -4.34 -10.87
C ASN A 351 11.09 -4.49 -10.31
N ALA A 352 11.39 -3.77 -9.23
CA ALA A 352 12.62 -3.84 -8.47
C ALA A 352 12.32 -4.55 -7.15
N VAL A 353 12.97 -5.69 -6.94
CA VAL A 353 13.04 -6.33 -5.62
C VAL A 353 14.00 -5.48 -4.78
N LEU A 354 13.48 -4.82 -3.75
CA LEU A 354 14.27 -4.01 -2.84
C LEU A 354 14.94 -4.89 -1.76
N ASP A 355 14.30 -6.00 -1.40
CA ASP A 355 14.82 -6.99 -0.47
C ASP A 355 14.38 -8.41 -0.87
N MET A 356 15.24 -9.42 -0.67
CA MET A 356 14.95 -10.82 -1.05
C MET A 356 13.71 -11.40 -0.36
N SER A 357 13.26 -10.83 0.77
CA SER A 357 12.01 -11.18 1.44
C SER A 357 10.72 -10.78 0.68
N GLU A 358 10.83 -9.95 -0.36
CA GLU A 358 9.72 -9.64 -1.27
C GLU A 358 9.48 -10.75 -2.31
N VAL A 359 10.45 -11.67 -2.50
CA VAL A 359 10.38 -12.76 -3.48
C VAL A 359 9.82 -14.03 -2.85
N SER A 360 8.53 -14.28 -3.07
CA SER A 360 7.91 -15.57 -2.78
C SER A 360 7.88 -16.46 -4.03
N GLY A 361 8.70 -17.52 -4.05
CA GLY A 361 8.62 -18.59 -5.07
C GLY A 361 9.76 -18.66 -6.09
N GLY A 362 10.84 -17.89 -5.94
CA GLY A 362 12.04 -18.03 -6.77
C GLY A 362 12.86 -19.26 -6.38
N GLY A 363 12.70 -20.37 -7.09
CA GLY A 363 13.63 -21.49 -7.01
C GLY A 363 15.03 -21.06 -7.47
N THR A 364 16.07 -21.41 -6.70
CA THR A 364 17.46 -21.04 -6.97
C THR A 364 17.90 -21.51 -8.37
N ARG A 365 17.96 -20.58 -9.31
CA ARG A 365 18.82 -20.72 -10.49
C ARG A 365 20.20 -20.27 -10.07
N HIS A 366 21.10 -21.24 -9.92
CA HIS A 366 22.53 -20.97 -10.01
C HIS A 366 22.87 -20.57 -11.45
N ASP A 367 23.93 -19.78 -11.55
CA ASP A 367 24.36 -18.95 -12.70
C ASP A 367 24.36 -19.66 -14.08
#